data_AF-A0AA96GB68-F1
#
_entry.id   AF-A0AA96GB68-F1
#
_cell.length_a   1.000
_cell.length_b   1.000
_cell.length_c   1.000
_cell.angle_alpha   90.00
_cell.angle_beta   90.00
_cell.angle_gamma   90.00
#
_symmetry.space_group_name_H-M   'P 1'
#
loop_
_entity.id
_entity.type
_entity.pdbx_description
1 polymer ?
#
loop_
_entity_poly.entity_id
_entity_poly.type
_entity_poly.pdbx_seq_one_letter_code
_entity_poly.pdbx_strand_id
1 'polypeptide(L)'
;MKTLTSSVNGLATTQDEFLESISADFPFFLERSSGIIKRNLQDTGQWVDDTSHEKSLRRLSFDLIVWFIEYCPSQLPGHPTVLLDGFISDFLERFQESHIPLTSNSILYRFIEGLLRRAVVSHDALICLFYHFYGMKPAEVGLFLGLEKGETLQIYKGFERWGQKGWYQAVEGIGLTNREMYSLAETQRSQPEVFHEDIRRILRTLSPFYRKSDPQYNRCVKEENWYEMFREGYGSEYRMWHLPLCQSCMNTIAKFRGVFWLNATMPSQLHLHISPHTLKKEKGRWPSVAGNLPSSRSSHSQCPEDMQGA
;
A
#
# COMPACT_ATOMS: atom_id res chain seq x y z
N MET A 1 -35.91 -28.06 2.12
CA MET A 1 -35.22 -26.80 1.79
C MET A 1 -35.58 -25.77 2.85
N LYS A 2 -34.68 -25.50 3.80
CA LYS A 2 -34.85 -24.43 4.79
C LYS A 2 -34.10 -23.21 4.28
N THR A 3 -34.83 -22.16 3.93
CA THR A 3 -34.32 -20.81 3.75
C THR A 3 -33.85 -20.32 5.11
N LEU A 4 -32.57 -20.49 5.42
CA LEU A 4 -31.94 -19.85 6.56
C LEU A 4 -31.67 -18.40 6.14
N THR A 5 -32.61 -17.51 6.45
CA THR A 5 -32.28 -16.09 6.56
C THR A 5 -31.26 -15.97 7.70
N SER A 6 -29.96 -15.92 7.36
CA SER A 6 -28.92 -15.69 8.37
C SER A 6 -29.18 -14.32 8.98
N SER A 7 -29.58 -14.30 10.25
CA SER A 7 -29.64 -13.07 11.02
C SER A 7 -28.26 -12.42 11.00
N VAL A 8 -28.19 -11.12 10.74
CA VAL A 8 -26.96 -10.30 10.78
C VAL A 8 -26.27 -10.40 12.16
N ASN A 9 -27.04 -10.73 13.21
CA ASN A 9 -26.55 -10.98 14.57
C ASN A 9 -26.36 -12.47 14.89
N GLY A 10 -26.47 -13.37 13.92
CA GLY A 10 -26.19 -14.78 14.10
C GLY A 10 -24.72 -15.01 14.45
N LEU A 11 -24.45 -16.03 15.26
CA LEU A 11 -23.09 -16.50 15.47
C LEU A 11 -22.63 -17.19 14.18
N ALA A 12 -21.61 -16.63 13.52
CA ALA A 12 -20.96 -17.30 12.40
C ALA A 12 -19.89 -18.24 12.95
N THR A 13 -19.92 -19.50 12.53
CA THR A 13 -18.96 -20.52 12.97
C THR A 13 -18.01 -20.94 11.85
N THR A 14 -18.41 -20.73 10.60
CA THR A 14 -17.61 -21.00 9.42
C THR A 14 -17.43 -19.75 8.55
N GLN A 15 -16.41 -19.77 7.70
CA GLN A 15 -16.14 -18.67 6.77
C GLN A 15 -17.31 -18.44 5.80
N ASP A 16 -17.95 -19.51 5.33
CA ASP A 16 -19.08 -19.41 4.40
C ASP A 16 -20.30 -18.74 5.07
N GLU A 17 -20.64 -19.14 6.31
CA GLU A 17 -21.70 -18.51 7.10
C GLU A 17 -21.43 -17.02 7.35
N PHE A 18 -20.16 -16.67 7.59
CA PHE A 18 -19.73 -15.28 7.79
C PHE A 18 -19.89 -14.45 6.52
N LEU A 19 -19.44 -14.97 5.36
CA LEU A 19 -19.57 -14.30 4.06
C LEU A 19 -21.03 -14.16 3.63
N GLU A 20 -21.85 -15.18 3.85
CA GLU A 20 -23.29 -15.13 3.57
C GLU A 20 -23.99 -14.06 4.42
N SER A 21 -23.67 -13.97 5.71
CA SER A 21 -24.23 -12.95 6.61
C SER A 21 -23.89 -11.53 6.18
N ILE A 22 -22.64 -11.27 5.77
CA ILE A 22 -22.23 -9.95 5.26
C ILE A 22 -22.87 -9.65 3.92
N SER A 23 -22.92 -10.62 3.02
CA SER A 23 -23.50 -10.43 1.69
C SER A 23 -25.01 -10.20 1.76
N ALA A 24 -25.69 -10.85 2.71
CA ALA A 24 -27.13 -10.71 2.91
C ALA A 24 -27.53 -9.29 3.37
N ASP A 25 -26.66 -8.59 4.10
CA ASP A 25 -26.95 -7.24 4.60
C ASP A 25 -25.75 -6.29 4.53
N PHE A 26 -25.07 -6.27 3.37
CA PHE A 26 -23.93 -5.38 3.13
C PHE A 26 -24.22 -3.89 3.42
N PRO A 27 -25.41 -3.34 3.06
CA PRO A 27 -25.75 -1.96 3.40
C PRO A 27 -25.69 -1.68 4.91
N PHE A 28 -26.18 -2.60 5.74
CA PHE A 28 -26.11 -2.47 7.20
C PHE A 28 -24.66 -2.38 7.70
N PHE A 29 -23.76 -3.26 7.23
CA PHE A 29 -22.35 -3.22 7.65
C PHE A 29 -21.66 -1.92 7.21
N LEU A 30 -22.00 -1.42 6.02
CA LEU A 30 -21.47 -0.14 5.52
C LEU A 30 -21.95 1.06 6.35
N GLU A 31 -23.24 1.09 6.71
CA GLU A 31 -23.79 2.13 7.58
C GLU A 31 -23.23 2.07 8.99
N ARG A 32 -23.13 0.86 9.55
CA ARG A 32 -22.56 0.64 10.88
C ARG A 32 -21.10 1.11 10.96
N SER A 33 -20.28 0.69 9.99
CA SER A 33 -18.87 1.12 9.93
C SER A 33 -18.73 2.63 9.78
N SER A 34 -19.51 3.24 8.88
CA SER A 34 -19.58 4.70 8.73
C SER A 34 -19.95 5.39 10.04
N GLY A 35 -20.94 4.87 10.77
CA GLY A 35 -21.38 5.41 12.05
C GLY A 35 -20.31 5.38 13.13
N ILE A 36 -19.56 4.28 13.24
CA ILE A 36 -18.49 4.12 14.24
C ILE A 36 -17.33 5.07 13.93
N ILE A 37 -16.87 5.11 12.67
CA ILE A 37 -15.77 5.97 12.24
C ILE A 37 -16.16 7.44 12.41
N LYS A 38 -17.36 7.84 11.96
CA LYS A 38 -17.83 9.22 12.10
C LYS A 38 -17.89 9.65 13.56
N ARG A 39 -18.40 8.79 14.46
CA ARG A 39 -18.45 9.08 15.89
C ARG A 39 -17.05 9.27 16.46
N ASN A 40 -16.11 8.38 16.13
CA ASN A 40 -14.72 8.51 16.57
C ASN A 40 -14.06 9.82 16.05
N LEU A 41 -14.29 10.18 14.78
CA LEU A 41 -13.79 11.44 14.21
C LEU A 41 -14.43 12.68 14.88
N GLN A 42 -15.70 12.61 15.28
CA GLN A 42 -16.37 13.65 16.04
C GLN A 42 -15.79 13.77 17.46
N ASP A 43 -15.62 12.65 18.15
CA ASP A 43 -15.08 12.58 19.51
C ASP A 43 -13.63 13.09 19.59
N THR A 44 -12.85 12.88 18.52
CA THR A 44 -11.47 13.37 18.40
C THR A 44 -11.33 14.77 17.80
N GLY A 45 -12.45 15.43 17.47
CA GLY A 45 -12.45 16.77 16.86
C GLY A 45 -11.89 16.83 15.43
N GLN A 46 -11.76 15.69 14.76
CA GLN A 46 -11.25 15.57 13.39
C GLN A 46 -12.36 15.62 12.33
N TRP A 47 -13.63 15.63 12.75
CA TRP A 47 -14.78 15.69 11.85
C TRP A 47 -15.14 17.14 11.45
N VAL A 48 -15.28 17.37 10.15
CA VAL A 48 -15.89 18.59 9.60
C VAL A 48 -17.13 18.18 8.81
N ASP A 49 -18.25 18.84 9.07
CA ASP A 49 -19.52 18.53 8.42
C ASP A 49 -19.58 19.10 6.99
N ASP A 50 -18.86 18.46 6.07
CA ASP A 50 -18.81 18.82 4.66
C ASP A 50 -18.92 17.60 3.72
N THR A 51 -19.19 17.88 2.44
CA THR A 51 -19.37 16.85 1.41
C THR A 51 -18.09 16.07 1.07
N SER A 52 -16.91 16.57 1.42
CA SER A 52 -15.63 15.91 1.19
C SER A 52 -15.35 14.85 2.26
N HIS A 53 -15.58 15.18 3.53
CA HIS A 53 -15.49 14.27 4.67
C HIS A 53 -16.52 13.16 4.56
N GLU A 54 -17.77 13.45 4.18
CA GLU A 54 -18.80 12.44 3.93
C GLU A 54 -18.41 11.45 2.81
N LYS A 55 -17.82 11.93 1.71
CA LYS A 55 -17.32 11.05 0.63
C LYS A 55 -16.14 10.20 1.08
N SER A 56 -15.24 10.79 1.86
CA SER A 56 -14.05 10.12 2.39
C SER A 56 -14.43 9.04 3.41
N LEU A 57 -15.40 9.34 4.27
CA LEU A 57 -16.00 8.42 5.23
C LEU A 57 -16.57 7.20 4.50
N ARG A 58 -17.46 7.40 3.51
CA ARG A 58 -18.06 6.29 2.75
C ARG A 58 -17.02 5.40 2.07
N ARG A 59 -15.96 6.02 1.51
CA ARG A 59 -14.87 5.28 0.88
C ARG A 59 -14.07 4.46 1.90
N LEU A 60 -13.69 5.08 3.02
CA LEU A 60 -12.97 4.41 4.10
C LEU A 60 -13.81 3.27 4.70
N SER A 61 -15.11 3.48 4.91
CA SER A 61 -16.04 2.45 5.37
C SER A 61 -16.11 1.28 4.40
N PHE A 62 -16.19 1.55 3.08
CA PHE A 62 -16.17 0.49 2.08
C PHE A 62 -14.86 -0.31 2.13
N ASP A 63 -13.72 0.37 2.15
CA ASP A 63 -12.40 -0.26 2.23
C ASP A 63 -12.28 -1.11 3.51
N LEU A 64 -12.78 -0.62 4.64
CA LEU A 64 -12.79 -1.34 5.92
C LEU A 64 -13.68 -2.58 5.90
N ILE A 65 -14.84 -2.52 5.23
CA ILE A 65 -15.70 -3.72 5.09
C ILE A 65 -15.02 -4.76 4.20
N VAL A 66 -14.33 -4.35 3.14
CA VAL A 66 -13.55 -5.29 2.31
C VAL A 66 -12.47 -5.97 3.15
N TRP A 67 -11.72 -5.22 3.96
CA TRP A 67 -10.71 -5.81 4.86
C TRP A 67 -11.33 -6.68 5.95
N PHE A 68 -12.48 -6.26 6.48
CA PHE A 68 -13.22 -7.05 7.46
C PHE A 68 -13.62 -8.42 6.88
N ILE A 69 -14.11 -8.44 5.64
CA ILE A 69 -14.46 -9.67 4.90
C ILE A 69 -13.22 -10.56 4.73
N GLU A 70 -12.09 -9.97 4.38
CA GLU A 70 -10.84 -10.70 4.10
C GLU A 70 -10.19 -11.28 5.37
N TYR A 71 -10.15 -10.52 6.47
CA TYR A 71 -9.31 -10.85 7.63
C TYR A 71 -10.07 -11.44 8.82
N CYS A 72 -11.34 -11.10 8.98
CA CYS A 72 -12.09 -11.53 10.16
C CYS A 72 -12.48 -13.03 10.19
N PRO A 73 -12.50 -13.80 9.08
CA PRO A 73 -12.66 -15.25 9.16
C PRO A 73 -11.67 -15.97 10.08
N SER A 74 -10.49 -15.37 10.35
CA SER A 74 -9.50 -15.90 11.29
C SER A 74 -9.92 -15.82 12.77
N GLN A 75 -10.92 -15.01 13.09
CA GLN A 75 -11.43 -14.77 14.44
C GLN A 75 -12.75 -15.51 14.73
N LEU A 76 -13.17 -16.40 13.82
CA LEU A 76 -14.35 -17.24 14.02
C LEU A 76 -14.09 -18.32 15.07
N PRO A 77 -15.11 -18.74 15.85
CA PRO A 77 -16.51 -18.32 15.76
C PRO A 77 -16.77 -16.95 16.38
N GLY A 78 -17.69 -16.17 15.79
CA GLY A 78 -18.05 -14.86 16.33
C GLY A 78 -19.28 -14.23 15.66
N HIS A 79 -19.83 -13.19 16.30
CA HIS A 79 -20.94 -12.42 15.74
C HIS A 79 -20.38 -11.37 14.78
N PRO A 80 -20.75 -11.37 13.48
CA PRO A 80 -20.17 -10.47 12.49
C PRO A 80 -20.25 -8.99 12.89
N THR A 81 -21.33 -8.57 13.55
CA THR A 81 -21.49 -7.17 14.02
C THR A 81 -20.53 -6.79 15.14
N VAL A 82 -20.32 -7.69 16.10
CA VAL A 82 -19.37 -7.48 17.21
C VAL A 82 -17.93 -7.53 16.70
N LEU A 83 -17.66 -8.48 15.80
CA LEU A 83 -16.36 -8.61 15.15
C LEU A 83 -16.03 -7.35 14.33
N LEU A 84 -17.01 -6.77 13.63
CA LEU A 84 -16.81 -5.52 12.89
C LEU A 84 -16.47 -4.36 13.84
N ASP A 85 -17.20 -4.23 14.95
CA ASP A 85 -16.96 -3.17 15.93
C ASP A 85 -15.54 -3.26 16.51
N GLY A 86 -15.12 -4.48 16.88
CA GLY A 86 -13.76 -4.74 17.35
C GLY A 86 -12.72 -4.43 16.29
N PHE A 87 -12.93 -4.91 15.06
CA PHE A 87 -12.02 -4.66 13.93
C PHE A 87 -11.84 -3.16 13.64
N ILE A 88 -12.93 -2.39 13.65
CA ILE A 88 -12.87 -0.94 13.44
C ILE A 88 -12.20 -0.25 14.63
N SER A 89 -12.50 -0.68 15.85
CA SER A 89 -11.89 -0.10 17.06
C SER A 89 -10.38 -0.33 17.05
N ASP A 90 -9.93 -1.56 16.80
CA ASP A 90 -8.50 -1.90 16.65
C ASP A 90 -7.85 -1.09 15.52
N PHE A 91 -8.53 -0.94 14.38
CA PHE A 91 -8.04 -0.14 13.26
C PHE A 91 -7.86 1.33 13.65
N LEU A 92 -8.86 1.93 14.31
CA LEU A 92 -8.84 3.32 14.73
C LEU A 92 -7.84 3.56 15.87
N GLU A 93 -7.75 2.64 16.83
CA GLU A 93 -6.77 2.68 17.91
C GLU A 93 -5.36 2.63 17.36
N ARG A 94 -5.05 1.76 16.39
CA ARG A 94 -3.74 1.76 15.72
C ARG A 94 -3.46 3.06 14.98
N PHE A 95 -4.48 3.66 14.37
CA PHE A 95 -4.38 5.00 13.79
C PHE A 95 -4.12 6.07 14.84
N GLN A 96 -4.66 5.93 16.05
CA GLN A 96 -4.46 6.84 17.18
C GLN A 96 -3.14 6.60 17.92
N GLU A 97 -2.67 5.36 18.07
CA GLU A 97 -1.37 4.99 18.64
C GLU A 97 -0.18 5.43 17.77
N SER A 98 -0.46 5.82 16.52
CA SER A 98 0.47 6.60 15.70
C SER A 98 0.75 8.01 16.25
N HIS A 99 0.13 8.41 17.37
CA HIS A 99 0.62 9.45 18.27
C HIS A 99 1.93 9.01 18.95
N ILE A 100 2.93 8.75 18.12
CA ILE A 100 4.35 8.81 18.45
C ILE A 100 4.55 10.17 19.13
N PRO A 101 5.25 10.21 20.28
CA PRO A 101 5.37 11.41 21.09
C PRO A 101 5.81 12.59 20.21
N LEU A 102 5.32 13.79 20.54
CA LEU A 102 5.59 15.10 19.92
C LEU A 102 7.09 15.47 19.75
N THR A 103 8.00 14.53 19.98
CA THR A 103 9.43 14.58 19.71
C THR A 103 9.80 14.29 18.24
N SER A 104 8.89 13.85 17.35
CA SER A 104 9.18 13.75 15.90
C SER A 104 8.56 14.88 15.06
N ASN A 105 8.71 16.12 15.52
CA ASN A 105 8.37 17.32 14.74
C ASN A 105 9.29 17.57 13.52
N SER A 106 10.07 16.57 13.10
CA SER A 106 10.95 16.72 11.95
C SER A 106 10.14 16.75 10.66
N ILE A 107 10.54 17.64 9.75
CA ILE A 107 9.91 17.80 8.44
C ILE A 107 9.91 16.45 7.69
N LEU A 108 10.98 15.66 7.85
CA LEU A 108 11.15 14.36 7.21
C LEU A 108 10.14 13.33 7.71
N TYR A 109 9.89 13.29 9.02
CA TYR A 109 8.90 12.40 9.61
C TYR A 109 7.50 12.72 9.09
N ARG A 110 7.08 13.99 9.18
CA ARG A 110 5.78 14.47 8.66
C ARG A 110 5.61 14.14 7.18
N PHE A 111 6.68 14.30 6.40
CA PHE A 111 6.68 13.98 4.98
C PHE A 111 6.47 12.49 4.71
N ILE A 112 7.25 11.61 5.36
CA ILE A 112 7.14 10.15 5.17
C ILE A 112 5.77 9.66 5.67
N GLU A 113 5.37 10.05 6.87
CA GLU A 113 4.06 9.69 7.42
C GLU A 113 2.92 10.13 6.50
N GLY A 114 3.00 11.38 6.02
CA GLY A 114 2.07 11.94 5.06
C GLY A 114 1.95 11.14 3.76
N LEU A 115 3.09 10.73 3.19
CA LEU A 115 3.12 9.86 2.01
C LEU A 115 2.45 8.50 2.29
N LEU A 116 2.72 7.90 3.46
CA LEU A 116 2.13 6.62 3.84
C LEU A 116 0.61 6.73 4.09
N ARG A 117 0.15 7.76 4.82
CA ARG A 117 -1.27 8.09 4.99
C ARG A 117 -1.96 8.23 3.64
N ARG A 118 -1.33 8.93 2.70
CA ARG A 118 -1.89 9.09 1.36
C ARG A 118 -1.93 7.76 0.58
N ALA A 119 -0.91 6.93 0.68
CA ALA A 119 -0.88 5.61 0.06
C ALA A 119 -2.02 4.71 0.54
N VAL A 120 -2.45 4.83 1.81
CA VAL A 120 -3.60 4.06 2.34
C VAL A 120 -4.88 4.34 1.58
N VAL A 121 -5.13 5.59 1.16
CA VAL A 121 -6.39 5.97 0.52
C VAL A 121 -6.27 6.20 -1.00
N SER A 122 -5.06 6.12 -1.55
CA SER A 122 -4.79 6.43 -2.95
C SER A 122 -3.86 5.41 -3.58
N HIS A 123 -4.43 4.58 -4.46
CA HIS A 123 -3.68 3.59 -5.24
C HIS A 123 -2.55 4.22 -6.06
N ASP A 124 -2.75 5.41 -6.63
CA ASP A 124 -1.69 6.15 -7.34
C ASP A 124 -0.52 6.51 -6.42
N ALA A 125 -0.82 6.85 -5.16
CA ALA A 125 0.19 7.23 -4.18
C ALA A 125 0.96 6.00 -3.69
N LEU A 126 0.26 4.89 -3.50
CA LEU A 126 0.83 3.58 -3.19
C LEU A 126 1.83 3.14 -4.26
N ILE A 127 1.41 3.17 -5.53
CA ILE A 127 2.29 2.86 -6.66
C ILE A 127 3.51 3.81 -6.67
N CYS A 128 3.30 5.10 -6.41
CA CYS A 128 4.38 6.06 -6.40
C CYS A 128 5.31 5.96 -5.18
N LEU A 129 5.02 5.12 -4.18
CA LEU A 129 6.00 4.82 -3.13
C LEU A 129 7.25 4.16 -3.70
N PHE A 130 7.14 3.32 -4.73
CA PHE A 130 8.31 2.74 -5.41
C PHE A 130 9.23 3.81 -6.00
N TYR A 131 8.64 4.86 -6.56
CA TYR A 131 9.40 6.02 -7.01
C TYR A 131 9.96 6.82 -5.83
N HIS A 132 9.12 7.14 -4.85
CA HIS A 132 9.53 7.96 -3.73
C HIS A 132 10.60 7.31 -2.88
N PHE A 133 10.64 5.99 -2.73
CA PHE A 133 11.61 5.30 -1.88
C PHE A 133 12.79 4.69 -2.64
N TYR A 134 12.64 4.38 -3.93
CA TYR A 134 13.65 3.66 -4.70
C TYR A 134 13.94 4.25 -6.07
N GLY A 135 13.28 5.35 -6.45
CA GLY A 135 13.45 5.99 -7.76
C GLY A 135 12.87 5.19 -8.93
N MET A 136 12.09 4.14 -8.65
CA MET A 136 11.60 3.25 -9.68
C MET A 136 10.57 3.92 -10.61
N LYS A 137 10.74 3.70 -11.90
CA LYS A 137 9.88 4.17 -13.00
C LYS A 137 8.71 3.21 -13.24
N PRO A 138 7.65 3.62 -13.95
CA PRO A 138 6.49 2.76 -14.17
C PRO A 138 6.81 1.41 -14.82
N ALA A 139 7.72 1.40 -15.81
CA ALA A 139 8.20 0.17 -16.45
C ALA A 139 8.90 -0.75 -15.44
N GLU A 140 9.73 -0.14 -14.60
CA GLU A 140 10.51 -0.81 -13.56
C GLU A 140 9.57 -1.44 -12.53
N VAL A 141 8.56 -0.70 -12.09
CA VAL A 141 7.53 -1.18 -11.15
C VAL A 141 6.71 -2.30 -11.75
N GLY A 142 6.22 -2.17 -12.99
CA GLY A 142 5.43 -3.21 -13.64
C GLY A 142 6.20 -4.52 -13.82
N LEU A 143 7.45 -4.43 -14.29
CA LEU A 143 8.35 -5.58 -14.38
C LEU A 143 8.66 -6.15 -13.00
N PHE A 144 8.95 -5.31 -12.02
CA PHE A 144 9.34 -5.77 -10.70
C PHE A 144 8.19 -6.50 -9.99
N LEU A 145 6.97 -5.98 -10.12
CA LEU A 145 5.74 -6.59 -9.62
C LEU A 145 5.26 -7.79 -10.44
N GLY A 146 5.92 -8.11 -11.57
CA GLY A 146 5.54 -9.25 -12.40
C GLY A 146 4.12 -9.13 -12.96
N LEU A 147 3.71 -7.91 -13.28
CA LEU A 147 2.35 -7.61 -13.76
C LEU A 147 2.21 -7.93 -15.24
N GLU A 148 0.98 -8.28 -15.65
CA GLU A 148 0.66 -8.44 -17.06
C GLU A 148 0.65 -7.10 -17.80
N LYS A 149 0.58 -7.12 -19.14
CA LYS A 149 0.58 -5.90 -19.98
C LYS A 149 -0.55 -4.94 -19.63
N GLY A 150 -1.75 -5.45 -19.32
CA GLY A 150 -2.91 -4.63 -18.97
C GLY A 150 -2.77 -3.93 -17.62
N GLU A 151 -2.25 -4.64 -16.62
CA GLU A 151 -1.99 -4.12 -15.28
C GLU A 151 -0.83 -3.12 -15.28
N THR A 152 0.20 -3.39 -16.08
CA THR A 152 1.33 -2.47 -16.29
C THR A 152 0.84 -1.10 -16.79
N LEU A 153 -0.18 -1.05 -17.67
CA LEU A 153 -0.76 0.21 -18.13
C LEU A 153 -1.39 1.03 -16.98
N GLN A 154 -1.95 0.37 -15.97
CA GLN A 154 -2.49 1.06 -14.80
C GLN A 154 -1.40 1.74 -13.97
N ILE A 155 -0.21 1.12 -13.89
CA ILE A 155 0.97 1.74 -13.25
C ILE A 155 1.34 3.06 -13.95
N TYR A 156 1.44 3.06 -15.28
CA TYR A 156 1.74 4.28 -16.04
C TYR A 156 0.72 5.39 -15.80
N LYS A 157 -0.58 5.05 -15.85
CA LYS A 157 -1.66 6.02 -15.60
C LYS A 157 -1.61 6.56 -14.16
N GLY A 158 -1.30 5.71 -13.18
CA GLY A 158 -1.15 6.11 -11.78
C GLY A 158 -0.02 7.12 -11.59
N PHE A 159 1.16 6.84 -12.14
CA PHE A 159 2.29 7.77 -12.12
C PHE A 159 1.97 9.11 -12.81
N GLU A 160 1.24 9.07 -13.93
CA GLU A 160 0.81 10.29 -14.62
C GLU A 160 -0.13 11.13 -13.75
N ARG A 161 -1.19 10.53 -13.19
CA ARG A 161 -2.13 11.23 -12.30
C ARG A 161 -1.43 11.79 -11.06
N TRP A 162 -0.50 11.01 -10.49
CA TRP A 162 0.31 11.44 -9.36
C TRP A 162 1.15 12.67 -9.69
N GLY A 163 1.90 12.64 -10.80
CA GLY A 163 2.73 13.78 -11.20
C GLY A 163 1.92 15.01 -11.57
N GLN A 164 0.75 14.86 -12.20
CA GLN A 164 -0.08 16.00 -12.61
C GLN A 164 -0.68 16.76 -11.43
N LYS A 165 -1.41 16.06 -10.56
CA LYS A 165 -2.17 16.67 -9.45
C LYS A 165 -1.98 15.96 -8.11
N GLY A 166 -1.84 14.63 -8.11
CA GLY A 166 -1.86 13.83 -6.88
C GLY A 166 -0.79 14.21 -5.87
N TRP A 167 0.41 14.54 -6.35
CA TRP A 167 1.51 15.02 -5.52
C TRP A 167 1.22 16.35 -4.82
N TYR A 168 0.71 17.35 -5.55
CA TYR A 168 0.46 18.67 -4.97
C TYR A 168 -0.59 18.57 -3.87
N GLN A 169 -1.65 17.80 -4.13
CA GLN A 169 -2.68 17.49 -3.13
C GLN A 169 -2.10 16.75 -1.92
N ALA A 170 -1.13 15.86 -2.13
CA ALA A 170 -0.46 15.18 -1.04
C ALA A 170 0.36 16.16 -0.19
N VAL A 171 1.24 16.97 -0.80
CA VAL A 171 2.06 17.95 -0.07
C VAL A 171 1.20 18.96 0.68
N GLU A 172 0.15 19.47 0.03
CA GLU A 172 -0.83 20.39 0.64
C GLU A 172 -1.54 19.72 1.81
N GLY A 173 -2.01 18.47 1.65
CA GLY A 173 -2.68 17.70 2.70
C GLY A 173 -1.77 17.36 3.90
N ILE A 174 -0.45 17.29 3.71
CA ILE A 174 0.53 17.13 4.79
C ILE A 174 0.78 18.46 5.52
N GLY A 175 0.43 19.59 4.88
CA GLY A 175 0.67 20.93 5.40
C GLY A 175 2.16 21.32 5.37
N LEU A 176 2.91 20.85 4.37
CA LEU A 176 4.31 21.24 4.17
C LEU A 176 4.39 22.46 3.25
N THR A 177 5.13 23.47 3.70
CA THR A 177 5.44 24.65 2.91
C THR A 177 6.51 24.34 1.86
N ASN A 178 6.56 25.13 0.78
CA ASN A 178 7.64 25.01 -0.21
C ASN A 178 9.03 25.14 0.43
N ARG A 179 9.18 26.02 1.44
CA ARG A 179 10.45 26.20 2.17
C ARG A 179 10.88 24.92 2.90
N GLU A 180 9.95 24.25 3.57
CA GLU A 180 10.23 22.96 4.23
C GLU A 180 10.61 21.89 3.22
N MET A 181 9.94 21.84 2.06
CA MET A 181 10.28 20.90 0.98
C MET A 181 11.68 21.16 0.40
N TYR A 182 12.08 22.42 0.22
CA TYR A 182 13.44 22.78 -0.16
C TYR A 182 14.45 22.40 0.92
N SER A 183 14.11 22.59 2.19
CA SER A 183 14.96 22.19 3.31
C SER A 183 15.22 20.69 3.31
N LEU A 184 14.21 19.85 3.05
CA LEU A 184 14.41 18.40 2.91
C LEU A 184 15.39 18.05 1.78
N ALA A 185 15.21 18.67 0.62
CA ALA A 185 16.06 18.43 -0.54
C ALA A 185 17.50 18.94 -0.34
N GLU A 186 17.69 19.95 0.51
CA GLU A 186 19.01 20.43 0.92
C GLU A 186 19.66 19.48 1.94
N THR A 187 18.90 19.01 2.94
CA THR A 187 19.40 18.02 3.92
C THR A 187 19.83 16.73 3.22
N GLN A 188 19.04 16.24 2.27
CA GLN A 188 19.40 15.06 1.47
C GLN A 188 20.72 15.25 0.69
N ARG A 189 20.97 16.44 0.16
CA ARG A 189 22.21 16.73 -0.62
C ARG A 189 23.43 16.97 0.26
N SER A 190 23.25 17.63 1.40
CA SER A 190 24.34 18.01 2.29
C SER A 190 24.75 16.89 3.25
N GLN A 191 23.82 16.01 3.65
CA GLN A 191 24.05 14.93 4.62
C GLN A 191 23.30 13.64 4.21
N PRO A 192 23.65 13.01 3.07
CA PRO A 192 22.86 11.90 2.52
C PRO A 192 22.79 10.67 3.44
N GLU A 193 23.86 10.35 4.16
CA GLU A 193 23.96 9.16 5.02
C GLU A 193 23.09 9.28 6.26
N VAL A 194 23.12 10.45 6.91
CA VAL A 194 22.27 10.76 8.07
C VAL A 194 20.81 10.76 7.65
N PHE A 195 20.52 11.40 6.50
CA PHE A 195 19.18 11.44 5.94
C PHE A 195 18.64 10.04 5.63
N HIS A 196 19.44 9.16 5.04
CA HIS A 196 19.05 7.78 4.77
C HIS A 196 18.81 6.97 6.06
N GLU A 197 19.64 7.13 7.09
CA GLU A 197 19.41 6.43 8.35
C GLU A 197 18.14 6.92 9.05
N ASP A 198 17.85 8.22 8.99
CA ASP A 198 16.59 8.77 9.48
C ASP A 198 15.39 8.19 8.76
N ILE A 199 15.41 8.07 7.43
CA ILE A 199 14.32 7.44 6.69
C ILE A 199 14.13 5.98 7.15
N ARG A 200 15.22 5.20 7.30
CA ARG A 200 15.12 3.81 7.78
C ARG A 200 14.50 3.73 9.16
N ARG A 201 14.94 4.59 10.08
CA ARG A 201 14.40 4.67 11.44
C ARG A 201 12.92 5.00 11.41
N ILE A 202 12.52 6.02 10.65
CA ILE A 202 11.12 6.45 10.52
C ILE A 202 10.28 5.33 9.91
N LEU A 203 10.73 4.68 8.83
CA LEU A 203 9.99 3.57 8.22
C LEU A 203 9.88 2.35 9.14
N ARG A 204 10.90 2.03 9.95
CA ARG A 204 10.79 0.97 10.98
C ARG A 204 9.69 1.29 11.99
N THR A 205 9.56 2.56 12.37
CA THR A 205 8.51 3.01 13.29
C THR A 205 7.13 3.03 12.62
N LEU A 206 7.02 3.55 11.38
CA LEU A 206 5.73 3.79 10.74
C LEU A 206 5.17 2.57 9.98
N SER A 207 6.03 1.74 9.39
CA SER A 207 5.58 0.64 8.53
C SER A 207 4.60 -0.34 9.18
N PRO A 208 4.66 -0.66 10.49
CA PRO A 208 3.64 -1.50 11.14
C PRO A 208 2.22 -0.92 11.08
N PHE A 209 2.07 0.41 11.02
CA PHE A 209 0.77 1.09 11.03
C PHE A 209 0.17 1.27 9.63
N TYR A 210 1.02 1.36 8.60
CA TYR A 210 0.59 1.69 7.22
C TYR A 210 0.65 0.50 6.26
N ARG A 211 1.27 -0.61 6.66
CA ARG A 211 1.16 -1.86 5.89
C ARG A 211 -0.26 -2.36 6.04
N LYS A 212 -1.08 -2.21 4.99
CA LYS A 212 -2.40 -2.84 4.88
C LYS A 212 -2.35 -4.38 5.00
N SER A 213 -1.17 -4.96 4.83
CA SER A 213 -0.85 -6.33 5.22
C SER A 213 -0.47 -6.37 6.72
N ASP A 214 -1.45 -6.54 7.62
CA ASP A 214 -1.27 -6.55 9.08
C ASP A 214 -0.28 -7.66 9.57
N PRO A 215 0.64 -7.39 10.53
CA PRO A 215 1.70 -8.31 10.95
C PRO A 215 1.34 -9.51 11.84
N GLN A 216 0.10 -9.72 12.30
CA GLN A 216 -0.21 -11.05 12.89
C GLN A 216 -0.18 -12.16 11.83
N TYR A 217 -0.32 -11.81 10.53
CA TYR A 217 -0.51 -12.80 9.45
C TYR A 217 0.42 -12.65 8.24
N ASN A 218 1.20 -11.58 8.11
CA ASN A 218 2.12 -11.42 6.97
C ASN A 218 3.53 -10.97 7.38
N ARG A 219 4.30 -11.92 7.92
CA ARG A 219 5.76 -11.83 7.96
C ARG A 219 6.29 -11.61 6.54
N CYS A 220 7.50 -11.06 6.41
CA CYS A 220 8.27 -11.24 5.18
C CYS A 220 8.17 -12.71 4.78
N VAL A 221 7.52 -13.00 3.66
CA VAL A 221 7.38 -14.39 3.24
C VAL A 221 8.75 -14.92 2.85
N LYS A 222 8.93 -16.23 3.02
CA LYS A 222 10.18 -16.88 2.64
C LYS A 222 10.39 -16.77 1.14
N GLU A 223 11.63 -16.94 0.70
CA GLU A 223 12.01 -16.81 -0.70
C GLU A 223 11.23 -17.76 -1.61
N GLU A 224 10.92 -18.96 -1.14
CA GLU A 224 10.15 -19.96 -1.88
C GLU A 224 8.70 -19.49 -2.13
N ASN A 225 8.08 -18.88 -1.13
CA ASN A 225 6.71 -18.37 -1.22
C ASN A 225 6.64 -17.16 -2.17
N TRP A 226 7.69 -16.33 -2.22
CA TRP A 226 7.79 -15.29 -3.23
C TRP A 226 7.84 -15.91 -4.63
N TYR A 227 8.69 -16.91 -4.84
CA TYR A 227 8.78 -17.60 -6.13
C TYR A 227 7.42 -18.12 -6.60
N GLU A 228 6.72 -18.84 -5.71
CA GLU A 228 5.39 -19.39 -5.97
C GLU A 228 4.38 -18.30 -6.32
N MET A 229 4.29 -17.23 -5.51
CA MET A 229 3.40 -16.09 -5.73
C MET A 229 3.63 -15.43 -7.10
N PHE A 230 4.89 -15.25 -7.51
CA PHE A 230 5.22 -14.70 -8.82
C PHE A 230 4.94 -15.67 -9.96
N ARG A 231 5.19 -16.97 -9.77
CA ARG A 231 4.94 -18.01 -10.79
C ARG A 231 3.45 -18.18 -11.06
N GLU A 232 2.64 -18.20 -10.01
CA GLU A 232 1.21 -18.47 -10.06
C GLU A 232 0.37 -17.20 -10.25
N GLY A 233 0.99 -16.02 -10.12
CA GLY A 233 0.36 -14.74 -10.43
C GLY A 233 -0.55 -14.19 -9.33
N TYR A 234 -0.63 -14.82 -8.16
CA TYR A 234 -1.43 -14.32 -7.03
C TYR A 234 -0.68 -13.24 -6.21
N GLY A 235 -1.34 -12.66 -5.21
CA GLY A 235 -0.70 -11.76 -4.24
C GLY A 235 -0.16 -10.45 -4.84
N SER A 236 -0.75 -9.95 -5.93
CA SER A 236 -0.39 -8.65 -6.53
C SER A 236 -0.56 -7.48 -5.55
N GLU A 237 -1.63 -7.48 -4.76
CA GLU A 237 -1.88 -6.45 -3.75
C GLU A 237 -0.86 -6.51 -2.60
N TYR A 238 -0.56 -7.72 -2.12
CA TYR A 238 0.49 -7.92 -1.12
C TYR A 238 1.84 -7.42 -1.64
N ARG A 239 2.24 -7.79 -2.87
CA ARG A 239 3.46 -7.29 -3.52
C ARG A 239 3.50 -5.77 -3.56
N MET A 240 2.41 -5.14 -3.99
CA MET A 240 2.31 -3.68 -4.15
C MET A 240 2.40 -2.94 -2.81
N TRP A 241 1.84 -3.49 -1.73
CA TRP A 241 1.90 -2.91 -0.39
C TRP A 241 3.20 -3.19 0.36
N HIS A 242 3.68 -4.43 0.28
CA HIS A 242 4.78 -4.91 1.08
C HIS A 242 6.14 -4.42 0.55
N LEU A 243 6.38 -4.56 -0.75
CA LEU A 243 7.69 -4.33 -1.35
C LEU A 243 8.21 -2.88 -1.21
N PRO A 244 7.41 -1.81 -1.37
CA PRO A 244 7.93 -0.46 -1.20
C PRO A 244 8.26 -0.13 0.26
N LEU A 245 7.77 -0.92 1.23
CA LEU A 245 7.99 -0.72 2.65
C LEU A 245 8.99 -1.70 3.25
N CYS A 246 9.45 -2.69 2.48
CA CYS A 246 10.32 -3.77 2.96
C CYS A 246 11.56 -3.92 2.07
N GLN A 247 12.61 -3.17 2.39
CA GLN A 247 13.87 -3.20 1.65
C GLN A 247 14.51 -4.62 1.60
N SER A 248 14.33 -5.43 2.63
CA SER A 248 14.80 -6.82 2.65
C SER A 248 14.15 -7.65 1.55
N CYS A 249 12.81 -7.72 1.52
CA CYS A 249 12.07 -8.45 0.50
C CYS A 249 12.26 -7.86 -0.89
N MET A 250 12.33 -6.54 -0.99
CA MET A 250 12.66 -5.82 -2.21
C MET A 250 13.98 -6.33 -2.82
N ASN A 251 15.03 -6.47 -1.99
CA ASN A 251 16.32 -7.02 -2.41
C ASN A 251 16.26 -8.51 -2.78
N THR A 252 15.49 -9.31 -2.04
CA THR A 252 15.29 -10.74 -2.37
C THR A 252 14.66 -10.89 -3.77
N ILE A 253 13.57 -10.16 -4.04
CA ILE A 253 12.90 -10.21 -5.33
C ILE A 253 13.77 -9.67 -6.46
N ALA A 254 14.55 -8.61 -6.20
CA ALA A 254 15.45 -8.04 -7.20
C ALA A 254 16.50 -9.07 -7.68
N LYS A 255 17.04 -9.88 -6.76
CA LYS A 255 17.93 -11.00 -7.10
C LYS A 255 17.19 -12.10 -7.86
N PHE A 256 16.04 -12.52 -7.35
CA PHE A 256 15.24 -13.60 -7.92
C PHE A 256 14.81 -13.35 -9.37
N ARG A 257 14.25 -12.17 -9.65
CA ARG A 257 13.70 -11.83 -10.97
C ARG A 257 14.78 -11.56 -12.03
N GLY A 258 16.07 -11.64 -11.67
CA GLY A 258 17.16 -11.28 -12.56
C GLY A 258 17.02 -9.86 -13.12
N VAL A 259 16.35 -8.95 -12.38
CA VAL A 259 16.16 -7.56 -12.78
C VAL A 259 17.46 -6.80 -12.49
N PHE A 260 18.50 -7.19 -13.22
CA PHE A 260 19.73 -6.45 -13.38
C PHE A 260 19.40 -5.20 -14.20
N TRP A 261 19.12 -4.06 -13.56
CA TRP A 261 18.90 -2.83 -14.32
C TRP A 261 20.16 -2.47 -15.11
N LEU A 262 19.94 -2.21 -16.40
CA LEU A 262 20.75 -1.31 -17.21
C LEU A 262 21.05 -0.05 -16.38
N ASN A 263 22.34 0.15 -16.11
CA ASN A 263 22.95 1.26 -15.36
C ASN A 263 22.82 1.20 -13.83
N ALA A 264 23.73 0.42 -13.23
CA ALA A 264 24.58 0.83 -12.11
C ALA A 264 23.89 1.52 -10.93
N THR A 265 22.97 0.83 -10.27
CA THR A 265 22.93 0.66 -8.81
C THR A 265 21.73 -0.24 -8.53
N MET A 266 21.94 -1.32 -7.79
CA MET A 266 20.84 -2.11 -7.26
C MET A 266 19.81 -1.18 -6.60
N PRO A 267 18.50 -1.51 -6.59
CA PRO A 267 17.52 -0.86 -5.70
C PRO A 267 17.83 -1.06 -4.19
N SER A 268 19.06 -1.50 -3.88
CA SER A 268 19.55 -1.83 -2.55
C SER A 268 19.68 -0.62 -1.63
N GLN A 269 19.50 0.61 -2.11
CA GLN A 269 19.52 1.80 -1.27
C GLN A 269 18.20 2.55 -1.38
N LEU A 270 17.52 2.60 -0.24
CA LEU A 270 16.44 3.53 0.02
C LEU A 270 16.94 4.96 -0.25
N HIS A 271 16.39 5.59 -1.27
CA HIS A 271 16.73 6.94 -1.70
C HIS A 271 15.44 7.73 -1.88
N LEU A 272 15.18 8.66 -0.95
CA LEU A 272 13.91 9.37 -0.93
C LEU A 272 13.85 10.42 -2.04
N HIS A 273 12.94 10.28 -2.99
CA HIS A 273 12.67 11.29 -4.00
C HIS A 273 11.59 12.25 -3.52
N ILE A 274 11.95 13.51 -3.28
CA ILE A 274 11.06 14.52 -2.68
C ILE A 274 10.15 15.19 -3.73
N SER A 275 10.22 14.84 -5.01
CA SER A 275 9.39 15.51 -6.03
C SER A 275 9.06 14.62 -7.23
N PRO A 276 7.86 14.74 -7.82
CA PRO A 276 7.50 14.09 -9.08
C PRO A 276 7.86 14.94 -10.31
N HIS A 277 8.45 16.13 -10.16
CA HIS A 277 8.80 16.96 -11.32
C HIS A 277 9.81 16.29 -12.25
N THR A 278 10.68 15.46 -11.69
CA THR A 278 11.55 14.50 -12.41
C THR A 278 10.72 13.49 -13.21
N LEU A 279 9.64 12.93 -12.66
CA LEU A 279 8.72 12.05 -13.42
C LEU A 279 8.14 12.77 -14.65
N LYS A 280 7.76 14.05 -14.53
CA LYS A 280 7.28 14.84 -15.68
C LYS A 280 8.36 15.01 -16.76
N LYS A 281 9.61 15.28 -16.36
CA LYS A 281 10.75 15.40 -17.28
C LYS A 281 11.08 14.06 -17.96
N GLU A 282 10.90 12.96 -17.24
CA GLU A 282 11.16 11.62 -17.75
C GLU A 282 10.02 11.03 -18.59
N LYS A 283 8.79 11.56 -18.45
CA LYS A 283 7.61 11.14 -19.25
C LYS A 283 7.88 11.15 -20.75
N GLY A 284 8.68 12.09 -21.25
CA GLY A 284 9.07 12.15 -22.67
C GLY A 284 9.89 10.94 -23.16
N ARG A 285 10.38 10.10 -22.25
CA ARG A 285 11.14 8.87 -22.55
C ARG A 285 10.34 7.59 -22.31
N TRP A 286 9.13 7.68 -21.78
CA TRP A 286 8.27 6.51 -21.61
C TRP A 286 7.59 6.20 -22.94
N PRO A 287 7.46 4.91 -23.32
CA PRO A 287 6.70 4.56 -24.50
C PRO A 287 5.30 5.16 -24.36
N SER A 288 4.90 5.98 -25.34
CA SER A 288 3.56 6.53 -25.37
C SER A 288 2.57 5.38 -25.32
N VAL A 289 1.47 5.54 -24.57
CA VAL A 289 0.40 4.54 -24.44
C VAL A 289 -0.15 4.05 -25.80
N ALA A 290 0.15 4.77 -26.89
CA ALA A 290 -0.21 4.44 -28.26
C ALA A 290 0.85 3.67 -29.09
N GLY A 291 2.04 3.36 -28.56
CA GLY A 291 3.09 2.75 -29.38
C GLY A 291 4.14 1.98 -28.58
N ASN A 292 4.11 0.65 -28.77
CA ASN A 292 5.19 -0.30 -28.47
C ASN A 292 5.63 -0.39 -27.00
N LEU A 293 4.84 -1.10 -26.18
CA LEU A 293 5.44 -1.90 -25.11
C LEU A 293 6.41 -2.91 -25.75
N PRO A 294 7.64 -3.08 -25.25
CA PRO A 294 8.53 -4.11 -25.76
C PRO A 294 7.82 -5.45 -25.65
N SER A 295 7.66 -6.14 -26.78
CA SER A 295 7.26 -7.53 -26.78
C SER A 295 8.38 -8.30 -26.10
N SER A 296 8.25 -8.61 -24.81
CA SER A 296 9.00 -9.70 -24.23
C SER A 296 8.57 -10.94 -25.00
N ARG A 297 9.43 -11.36 -25.94
CA ARG A 297 9.37 -12.70 -26.51
C ARG A 297 9.28 -13.67 -25.34
N SER A 298 8.31 -14.57 -25.43
CA SER A 298 8.25 -15.81 -24.70
C SER A 298 9.59 -16.53 -24.80
N SER A 299 10.46 -16.33 -23.82
CA SER A 299 11.47 -17.30 -23.45
C SER A 299 10.90 -18.06 -22.27
N HIS A 300 10.21 -19.16 -22.57
CA HIS A 300 10.21 -20.31 -21.68
C HIS A 300 11.68 -20.63 -21.38
N SER A 301 12.21 -20.12 -20.26
CA SER A 301 13.39 -20.72 -19.67
C SER A 301 12.94 -22.05 -19.10
N GLN A 302 13.25 -23.12 -19.82
CA GLN A 302 13.24 -24.47 -19.26
C GLN A 302 13.96 -24.43 -17.91
N CYS A 303 13.26 -24.88 -16.86
CA CYS A 303 13.90 -25.29 -15.64
C CYS A 303 14.94 -26.37 -15.99
N PRO A 304 16.15 -26.37 -15.40
CA PRO A 304 16.98 -27.54 -15.41
C PRO A 304 16.33 -28.56 -14.45
N GLU A 305 15.55 -29.48 -15.02
CA GLU A 305 15.44 -30.82 -14.45
C GLU A 305 16.82 -31.50 -14.58
N ASP A 306 17.10 -32.40 -13.64
CA ASP A 306 18.30 -33.25 -13.53
C ASP A 306 19.47 -32.72 -12.70
N MET A 307 19.30 -32.79 -11.37
CA MET A 307 20.35 -33.32 -10.50
C MET A 307 19.74 -34.15 -9.35
N GLN A 308 19.40 -35.40 -9.66
CA GLN A 308 19.43 -36.51 -8.71
C GLN A 308 20.10 -37.72 -9.37
N GLY A 309 21.17 -38.22 -8.74
CA GLY A 309 21.57 -39.62 -8.83
C GLY A 309 22.78 -39.98 -9.69
N ALA A 310 23.99 -39.77 -9.15
CA ALA A 310 25.06 -40.78 -9.01
C ALA A 310 26.18 -40.22 -8.13
#